data_AF-A6IMU3-F1
#
_entry.id   AF-A6IMU3-F1
#
_cell.length_a   1.000
_cell.length_b   1.000
_cell.length_c   1.000
_cell.angle_alpha   90.00
_cell.angle_beta   90.00
_cell.angle_gamma   90.00
#
_symmetry.space_group_name_H-M   'P 1'
#
loop_
_entity.id
_entity.type
_entity.pdbx_description
1 polymer ?
#
loop_
_entity_poly.entity_id
_entity_poly.type
_entity_poly.pdbx_seq_one_letter_code
_entity_poly.pdbx_strand_id
1 'polypeptide(L)'
;MHKSNVTVVVFFIMPAKTNNFNVETLKGQAVRKQLWDTVHCMKEKFGKKLYDGLLRGEIPDMNSILDRDDLTIMKRAIFSTQRHSLPPVTTHNMIDDSTDPILSTIRRIGLFNNRTDRVKVILHPEFLSSTSPLLPMDYEEFVRGCHLGVFPSYYEPWGYTPGMGIYIVDRRFRSPDDSCNQLTQFLYGFCKQSRRQRIIQRNRTERLSDLLDWRYLGRYYQHARHLTLSRAFPDKFHLEPTSPPTTDGFKYPRPSSVPPSPSGSQTSSPQSSDVENEGDEDERYDEEEEAERDRLNIKSPFSLNHIPKGKKKLHGEYKN
;
A
#
# COMPACT_ATOMS: atom_id res chain seq x y z
N MET A 1 -14.81 -23.13 5.92
CA MET A 1 -14.13 -22.00 5.24
C MET A 1 -14.78 -20.70 5.66
N HIS A 2 -14.07 -19.84 6.41
CA HIS A 2 -14.57 -18.51 6.77
C HIS A 2 -14.70 -17.66 5.50
N LYS A 3 -15.93 -17.26 5.14
CA LYS A 3 -16.16 -16.28 4.06
C LYS A 3 -15.79 -14.91 4.62
N SER A 4 -14.69 -14.32 4.15
CA SER A 4 -14.31 -12.96 4.49
C SER A 4 -15.11 -11.94 3.67
N ASN A 5 -15.57 -10.88 4.33
CA ASN A 5 -16.22 -9.74 3.70
C ASN A 5 -15.24 -8.72 3.11
N VAL A 6 -13.93 -8.96 3.24
CA VAL A 6 -12.87 -8.08 2.70
C VAL A 6 -12.64 -8.38 1.23
N THR A 7 -12.55 -7.33 0.41
CA THR A 7 -12.18 -7.42 -1.02
C THR A 7 -10.81 -6.76 -1.19
N VAL A 8 -9.90 -7.44 -1.87
CA VAL A 8 -8.58 -6.90 -2.21
C VAL A 8 -8.55 -6.59 -3.69
N VAL A 9 -8.07 -5.42 -4.07
CA VAL A 9 -7.80 -5.06 -5.47
C VAL A 9 -6.30 -4.86 -5.61
N VAL A 10 -5.66 -5.73 -6.39
CA VAL A 10 -4.22 -5.73 -6.64
C VAL A 10 -3.95 -5.00 -7.94
N PHE A 11 -3.08 -4.00 -7.87
CA PHE A 11 -2.60 -3.27 -9.04
C PHE A 11 -1.19 -3.73 -9.39
N PHE A 12 -0.97 -4.03 -10.67
CA PHE A 12 0.36 -4.17 -11.26
C PHE A 12 0.64 -2.93 -12.09
N ILE A 13 1.48 -2.02 -11.59
CA ILE A 13 1.94 -0.84 -12.32
C ILE A 13 3.31 -1.19 -12.92
N MET A 14 3.31 -1.76 -14.13
CA MET A 14 4.51 -2.29 -14.78
C MET A 14 4.49 -1.93 -16.27
N PRO A 15 5.24 -0.89 -16.70
CA PRO A 15 5.26 -0.44 -18.09
C PRO A 15 5.58 -1.59 -19.05
N ALA A 16 4.76 -1.74 -20.08
CA ALA A 16 4.94 -2.76 -21.12
C ALA A 16 4.54 -2.20 -22.49
N LYS A 17 4.78 -2.98 -23.54
CA LYS A 17 4.42 -2.59 -24.92
C LYS A 17 2.90 -2.73 -25.12
N THR A 18 2.25 -1.61 -25.41
CA THR A 18 0.80 -1.53 -25.57
C THR A 18 0.40 -0.81 -26.86
N ASN A 19 -0.85 -0.98 -27.25
CA ASN A 19 -1.50 -0.22 -28.31
C ASN A 19 -2.81 0.39 -27.80
N ASN A 20 -2.70 1.61 -27.24
CA ASN A 20 -3.80 2.36 -26.64
C ASN A 20 -4.53 1.64 -25.48
N PHE A 21 -5.42 2.38 -24.82
CA PHE A 21 -6.33 1.83 -23.82
C PHE A 21 -7.32 0.84 -24.45
N ASN A 22 -7.79 -0.12 -23.67
CA ASN A 22 -8.89 -0.96 -24.11
C ASN A 22 -10.21 -0.13 -24.14
N VAL A 23 -11.07 -0.44 -25.12
CA VAL A 23 -12.34 0.29 -25.29
C VAL A 23 -13.24 0.11 -24.06
N GLU A 24 -13.19 -1.07 -23.43
CA GLU A 24 -14.01 -1.39 -22.26
C GLU A 24 -13.67 -0.56 -21.02
N THR A 25 -12.38 -0.28 -20.75
CA THR A 25 -12.01 0.53 -19.57
C THR A 25 -12.33 2.00 -19.81
N LEU A 26 -12.07 2.53 -21.02
CA LEU A 26 -12.46 3.91 -21.38
C LEU A 26 -13.98 4.11 -21.29
N LYS A 27 -14.76 3.19 -21.88
CA LYS A 27 -16.23 3.19 -21.76
C LYS A 27 -16.66 3.14 -20.29
N GLY A 28 -15.96 2.36 -19.46
CA GLY A 28 -16.21 2.31 -18.03
C GLY A 28 -16.04 3.62 -17.29
N GLN A 29 -14.94 4.31 -17.55
CA GLN A 29 -14.70 5.62 -16.95
C GLN A 29 -15.71 6.66 -17.43
N ALA A 30 -16.06 6.64 -18.72
CA ALA A 30 -17.08 7.53 -19.26
C ALA A 30 -18.46 7.33 -18.61
N VAL A 31 -18.90 6.06 -18.47
CA VAL A 31 -20.16 5.71 -17.81
C VAL A 31 -20.13 6.09 -16.32
N ARG A 32 -19.02 5.82 -15.62
CA ARG A 32 -18.84 6.23 -14.22
C ARG A 32 -18.95 7.74 -14.06
N LYS A 33 -18.27 8.50 -14.91
CA LYS A 33 -18.31 9.97 -14.90
C LYS A 33 -19.71 10.49 -15.18
N GLN A 34 -20.40 9.94 -16.19
CA GLN A 34 -21.78 10.30 -16.49
C GLN A 34 -22.71 10.07 -15.31
N LEU A 35 -22.58 8.93 -14.60
CA LEU A 35 -23.36 8.64 -13.41
C LEU A 35 -23.07 9.66 -12.29
N TRP A 36 -21.79 9.95 -12.06
CA TRP A 36 -21.36 10.93 -11.07
C TRP A 36 -21.91 12.34 -11.35
N ASP A 37 -21.77 12.82 -12.58
CA ASP A 37 -22.24 14.14 -13.01
C ASP A 37 -23.77 14.24 -12.89
N THR A 38 -24.48 13.14 -13.21
CA THR A 38 -25.92 13.02 -13.02
C THR A 38 -26.29 13.18 -11.55
N VAL A 39 -25.67 12.42 -10.64
CA VAL A 39 -25.95 12.52 -9.20
C VAL A 39 -25.63 13.91 -8.66
N HIS A 40 -24.54 14.53 -9.10
CA HIS A 40 -24.16 15.87 -8.68
C HIS A 40 -25.18 16.93 -9.10
N CYS A 41 -25.64 16.91 -10.35
CA CYS A 41 -26.67 17.84 -10.81
C CYS A 41 -27.97 17.69 -9.99
N MET A 42 -28.35 16.46 -9.67
CA MET A 42 -29.54 16.16 -8.86
C MET A 42 -29.37 16.62 -7.41
N LYS A 43 -28.19 16.44 -6.82
CA LYS A 43 -27.85 16.94 -5.49
C LYS A 43 -28.01 18.47 -5.41
N GLU A 44 -27.55 19.22 -6.41
CA GLU A 44 -27.69 20.69 -6.43
C GLU A 44 -29.16 21.13 -6.55
N LYS A 45 -29.94 20.48 -7.43
CA LYS A 45 -31.39 20.73 -7.55
C LYS A 45 -32.12 20.43 -6.24
N PHE A 46 -31.83 19.28 -5.64
CA PHE A 46 -32.39 18.84 -4.38
C PHE A 46 -32.09 19.85 -3.28
N GLY A 47 -30.82 20.25 -3.13
CA GLY A 47 -30.39 21.23 -2.14
C GLY A 47 -31.12 22.57 -2.27
N LYS A 48 -31.31 23.05 -3.51
CA LYS A 48 -32.05 24.29 -3.76
C LYS A 48 -33.52 24.19 -3.36
N LYS A 49 -34.23 23.14 -3.81
CA LYS A 49 -35.66 22.94 -3.45
C LYS A 49 -35.86 22.75 -1.95
N LEU A 50 -34.93 22.02 -1.30
CA LEU A 50 -34.94 21.86 0.15
C LEU A 50 -34.78 23.21 0.85
N TYR A 51 -33.79 24.01 0.45
CA TYR A 51 -33.57 25.34 1.01
C TYR A 51 -34.78 26.27 0.84
N ASP A 52 -35.38 26.30 -0.36
CA ASP A 52 -36.56 27.12 -0.65
C ASP A 52 -37.79 26.68 0.19
N GLY A 53 -37.96 25.38 0.43
CA GLY A 53 -39.02 24.86 1.30
C GLY A 53 -38.81 25.28 2.76
N LEU A 54 -37.58 25.12 3.27
CA LEU A 54 -37.23 25.51 4.64
C LEU A 54 -37.39 27.02 4.88
N LEU A 55 -37.05 27.86 3.89
CA LEU A 55 -37.28 29.31 3.97
C LEU A 55 -38.76 29.69 4.11
N ARG A 56 -39.67 28.83 3.63
CA ARG A 56 -41.12 29.01 3.75
C ARG A 56 -41.70 28.42 5.03
N GLY A 57 -40.86 27.78 5.86
CA GLY A 57 -41.28 27.10 7.09
C GLY A 57 -41.91 25.72 6.85
N GLU A 58 -41.76 25.16 5.64
CA GLU A 58 -42.27 23.84 5.28
C GLU A 58 -41.12 22.83 5.22
N ILE A 59 -41.37 21.58 5.60
CA ILE A 59 -40.45 20.47 5.34
C ILE A 59 -40.91 19.81 4.04
N PRO A 60 -40.19 20.00 2.91
CA PRO A 60 -40.63 19.46 1.63
C PRO A 60 -40.54 17.92 1.60
N ASP A 61 -41.57 17.27 1.07
CA ASP A 61 -41.62 15.82 0.86
C ASP A 61 -40.67 15.38 -0.26
N MET A 62 -40.10 14.18 -0.17
CA MET A 62 -39.19 13.62 -1.19
C MET A 62 -39.85 13.56 -2.58
N ASN A 63 -41.15 13.27 -2.63
CA ASN A 63 -41.89 13.20 -3.89
C ASN A 63 -42.16 14.59 -4.51
N SER A 64 -42.08 15.67 -3.72
CA SER A 64 -42.19 17.03 -4.24
C SER A 64 -40.84 17.61 -4.68
N ILE A 65 -39.74 17.05 -4.15
CA ILE A 65 -38.39 17.51 -4.48
C ILE A 65 -37.87 16.88 -5.78
N LEU A 66 -38.13 15.58 -6.02
CA LEU A 66 -37.65 14.88 -7.21
C LEU A 66 -38.76 14.77 -8.26
N ASP A 67 -38.52 15.36 -9.43
CA ASP A 67 -39.50 15.34 -10.50
C ASP A 67 -39.41 14.05 -11.33
N ARG A 68 -40.46 13.74 -12.11
CA ARG A 68 -40.51 12.53 -12.94
C ARG A 68 -39.37 12.47 -13.97
N ASP A 69 -38.92 13.63 -14.43
CA ASP A 69 -37.79 13.75 -15.36
C ASP A 69 -36.46 13.39 -14.69
N ASP A 70 -36.24 13.81 -13.43
CA ASP A 70 -35.04 13.46 -12.67
C ASP A 70 -34.98 11.94 -12.43
N LEU A 71 -36.11 11.32 -12.08
CA LEU A 71 -36.22 9.86 -11.97
C LEU A 71 -35.89 9.16 -13.30
N THR A 72 -36.33 9.72 -14.42
CA THR A 72 -36.06 9.16 -15.77
C THR A 72 -34.56 9.25 -16.11
N ILE A 73 -33.93 10.39 -15.82
CA ILE A 73 -32.48 10.58 -16.03
C ILE A 73 -31.68 9.61 -15.15
N MET A 74 -32.03 9.46 -13.88
CA MET A 74 -31.36 8.52 -12.97
C MET A 74 -31.53 7.07 -13.44
N LYS A 75 -32.73 6.66 -13.86
CA LYS A 75 -32.95 5.32 -14.43
C LYS A 75 -32.11 5.09 -15.69
N ARG A 76 -32.00 6.10 -16.57
CA ARG A 76 -31.14 6.03 -17.77
C ARG A 76 -29.66 5.88 -17.38
N ALA A 77 -29.20 6.62 -16.38
CA ALA A 77 -27.84 6.51 -15.88
C ALA A 77 -27.57 5.13 -15.27
N ILE A 78 -28.50 4.58 -14.48
CA ILE A 78 -28.39 3.20 -13.95
C ILE A 78 -28.32 2.19 -15.09
N PHE A 79 -29.21 2.29 -16.09
CA PHE A 79 -29.21 1.38 -17.24
C PHE A 79 -27.87 1.39 -17.98
N SER A 80 -27.23 2.56 -18.11
CA SER A 80 -25.91 2.69 -18.77
C SER A 80 -24.77 1.96 -18.02
N THR A 81 -24.93 1.69 -16.73
CA THR A 81 -23.93 1.00 -15.89
C THR A 81 -23.97 -0.52 -16.03
N GLN A 82 -25.04 -1.05 -16.64
CA GLN A 82 -25.17 -2.49 -16.86
C GLN A 82 -24.08 -3.00 -17.80
N ARG A 83 -23.50 -4.15 -17.43
CA ARG A 83 -22.42 -4.81 -18.16
C ARG A 83 -22.68 -6.30 -18.25
N HIS A 84 -22.33 -6.88 -19.40
CA HIS A 84 -22.42 -8.32 -19.66
C HIS A 84 -21.06 -9.02 -19.59
N SER A 85 -19.95 -8.28 -19.70
CA SER A 85 -18.59 -8.80 -19.53
C SER A 85 -18.08 -8.60 -18.09
N LEU A 86 -17.08 -9.41 -17.73
CA LEU A 86 -16.35 -9.24 -16.48
C LEU A 86 -15.45 -8.00 -16.53
N PRO A 87 -15.11 -7.38 -15.39
CA PRO A 87 -14.13 -6.30 -15.36
C PRO A 87 -12.79 -6.78 -15.93
N PRO A 88 -12.21 -6.06 -16.93
CA PRO A 88 -10.98 -6.50 -17.57
C PRO A 88 -9.82 -6.53 -16.58
N VAL A 89 -8.94 -7.52 -16.72
CA VAL A 89 -7.74 -7.67 -15.87
C VAL A 89 -6.59 -6.75 -16.29
N THR A 90 -6.65 -6.15 -17.48
CA THR A 90 -5.68 -5.17 -17.99
C THR A 90 -6.39 -3.94 -18.51
N THR A 91 -5.78 -2.76 -18.41
CA THR A 91 -6.37 -1.50 -18.89
C THR A 91 -6.01 -1.16 -20.33
N HIS A 92 -5.06 -1.85 -20.93
CA HIS A 92 -4.53 -1.56 -22.27
C HIS A 92 -4.61 -2.78 -23.19
N ASN A 93 -4.56 -2.54 -24.50
CA ASN A 93 -4.33 -3.64 -25.44
C ASN A 93 -2.83 -3.95 -25.45
N MET A 94 -2.43 -5.09 -24.92
CA MET A 94 -1.03 -5.53 -24.89
C MET A 94 -0.61 -6.00 -26.28
N ILE A 95 0.59 -5.61 -26.74
CA ILE A 95 1.13 -6.11 -28.02
C ILE A 95 1.43 -7.61 -27.90
N ASP A 96 2.13 -8.00 -26.84
CA ASP A 96 2.59 -9.36 -26.58
C ASP A 96 1.66 -10.08 -25.57
N ASP A 97 0.35 -9.88 -25.68
CA ASP A 97 -0.67 -10.31 -24.71
C ASP A 97 -0.59 -11.80 -24.32
N SER A 98 -0.38 -12.67 -25.30
CA SER A 98 -0.36 -14.12 -25.11
C SER A 98 0.90 -14.64 -24.41
N THR A 99 2.00 -13.88 -24.50
CA THR A 99 3.31 -14.23 -23.93
C THR A 99 3.67 -13.39 -22.70
N ASP A 100 2.86 -12.37 -22.38
CA ASP A 100 3.05 -11.56 -21.19
C ASP A 100 3.01 -12.45 -19.93
N PRO A 101 4.05 -12.41 -19.08
CA PRO A 101 4.16 -13.33 -17.96
C PRO A 101 3.09 -13.10 -16.88
N ILE A 102 2.61 -11.86 -16.72
CA ILE A 102 1.59 -11.50 -15.73
C ILE A 102 0.24 -12.04 -16.21
N LEU A 103 -0.16 -11.71 -17.43
CA LEU A 103 -1.44 -12.14 -18.00
C LEU A 103 -1.51 -13.65 -18.21
N SER A 104 -0.41 -14.27 -18.64
CA SER A 104 -0.32 -15.73 -18.73
C SER A 104 -0.51 -16.40 -17.37
N THR A 105 0.07 -15.83 -16.31
CA THR A 105 -0.11 -16.33 -14.94
C THR A 105 -1.55 -16.14 -14.46
N ILE A 106 -2.14 -14.96 -14.67
CA ILE A 106 -3.54 -14.67 -14.33
C ILE A 106 -4.48 -15.68 -14.99
N ARG A 107 -4.28 -15.96 -16.29
CA ARG A 107 -5.04 -16.98 -17.03
C ARG A 107 -4.84 -18.37 -16.44
N ARG A 108 -3.60 -18.76 -16.15
CA ARG A 108 -3.23 -20.08 -15.60
C ARG A 108 -3.88 -20.34 -14.24
N ILE A 109 -4.00 -19.33 -13.38
CA ILE A 109 -4.59 -19.48 -12.04
C ILE A 109 -6.10 -19.17 -12.00
N GLY A 110 -6.69 -18.74 -13.12
CA GLY A 110 -8.12 -18.51 -13.25
C GLY A 110 -8.65 -17.21 -12.61
N LEU A 111 -7.79 -16.20 -12.42
CA LEU A 111 -8.15 -14.97 -11.69
C LEU A 111 -8.74 -13.90 -12.62
N PHE A 112 -9.98 -14.12 -13.08
CA PHE A 112 -10.63 -13.29 -14.12
C PHE A 112 -11.55 -12.19 -13.58
N ASN A 113 -11.36 -11.76 -12.33
CA ASN A 113 -12.23 -10.79 -11.66
C ASN A 113 -13.71 -11.23 -11.60
N ASN A 114 -13.98 -12.53 -11.44
CA ASN A 114 -15.34 -13.04 -11.28
C ASN A 114 -16.01 -12.43 -10.07
N ARG A 115 -17.35 -12.34 -10.05
CA ARG A 115 -18.10 -11.75 -8.92
C ARG A 115 -17.75 -12.41 -7.57
N THR A 116 -17.47 -13.71 -7.57
CA THR A 116 -17.11 -14.51 -6.40
C THR A 116 -15.68 -14.28 -5.90
N ASP A 117 -14.78 -13.79 -6.75
CA ASP A 117 -13.36 -13.65 -6.41
C ASP A 117 -13.19 -12.57 -5.34
N ARG A 118 -12.56 -12.89 -4.20
CA ARG A 118 -12.30 -11.89 -3.16
C ARG A 118 -11.08 -11.03 -3.44
N VAL A 119 -10.22 -11.48 -4.35
CA VAL A 119 -9.08 -10.75 -4.86
C VAL A 119 -9.35 -10.40 -6.32
N LYS A 120 -9.23 -9.13 -6.66
CA LYS A 120 -9.31 -8.62 -8.02
C LYS A 120 -7.92 -8.18 -8.47
N VAL A 121 -7.66 -8.24 -9.77
CA VAL A 121 -6.39 -7.84 -10.37
C VAL A 121 -6.61 -6.82 -11.48
N ILE A 122 -5.73 -5.83 -11.50
CA ILE A 122 -5.67 -4.79 -12.53
C ILE A 122 -4.22 -4.61 -12.93
N LEU A 123 -3.88 -5.03 -14.13
CA LEU A 123 -2.62 -4.70 -14.80
C LEU A 123 -2.78 -3.34 -15.49
N HIS A 124 -1.97 -2.38 -15.06
CA HIS A 124 -1.84 -1.07 -15.69
C HIS A 124 -0.44 -0.96 -16.30
N PRO A 125 -0.27 -1.34 -17.58
CA PRO A 125 1.02 -1.45 -18.24
C PRO A 125 1.59 -0.11 -18.75
N GLU A 126 1.39 0.96 -18.00
CA GLU A 126 1.87 2.32 -18.30
C GLU A 126 2.29 3.01 -16.99
N PHE A 127 3.13 4.03 -17.08
CA PHE A 127 3.39 4.90 -15.93
C PHE A 127 2.14 5.70 -15.58
N LEU A 128 1.90 5.88 -14.29
CA LEU A 128 0.81 6.71 -13.80
C LEU A 128 1.08 8.18 -14.11
N SER A 129 0.03 8.88 -14.53
CA SER A 129 0.06 10.30 -14.83
C SER A 129 -1.29 10.92 -14.48
N SER A 130 -1.25 12.10 -13.87
CA SER A 130 -2.40 13.00 -13.68
C SER A 130 -3.20 13.28 -14.95
N THR A 131 -2.58 13.16 -16.12
CA THR A 131 -3.25 13.36 -17.42
C THR A 131 -3.96 12.12 -17.96
N SER A 132 -3.79 10.94 -17.33
CA SER A 132 -4.37 9.72 -17.89
C SER A 132 -5.91 9.73 -17.77
N PRO A 133 -6.64 9.32 -18.81
CA PRO A 133 -8.10 9.31 -18.79
C PRO A 133 -8.68 8.20 -17.90
N LEU A 134 -7.84 7.29 -17.41
CA LEU A 134 -8.25 6.14 -16.60
C LEU A 134 -8.02 6.35 -15.10
N LEU A 135 -6.80 6.71 -14.76
CA LEU A 135 -6.34 6.99 -13.40
C LEU A 135 -5.64 8.36 -13.44
N PRO A 136 -6.38 9.46 -13.26
CA PRO A 136 -5.84 10.82 -13.35
C PRO A 136 -5.15 11.19 -12.03
N MET A 137 -4.04 10.52 -11.74
CA MET A 137 -3.23 10.76 -10.54
C MET A 137 -1.77 10.40 -10.82
N ASP A 138 -0.88 11.10 -10.16
CA ASP A 138 0.56 10.79 -10.25
C ASP A 138 0.91 9.61 -9.34
N TYR A 139 2.08 9.01 -9.58
CA TYR A 139 2.54 7.82 -8.86
C TYR A 139 2.51 8.01 -7.33
N GLU A 140 2.91 9.18 -6.84
CA GLU A 140 2.91 9.47 -5.41
C GLU A 140 1.51 9.49 -4.78
N GLU A 141 0.53 10.06 -5.48
CA GLU A 141 -0.87 10.11 -5.04
C GLU A 141 -1.47 8.71 -4.99
N PHE A 142 -1.18 7.90 -6.02
CA PHE A 142 -1.59 6.51 -6.10
C PHE A 142 -1.03 5.69 -4.92
N VAL A 143 0.27 5.81 -4.64
CA VAL A 143 0.91 5.11 -3.50
C VAL A 143 0.29 5.55 -2.18
N ARG A 144 0.03 6.86 -1.98
CA ARG A 144 -0.62 7.38 -0.76
C ARG A 144 -2.06 6.89 -0.58
N GLY A 145 -2.75 6.60 -1.69
CA GLY A 145 -4.11 6.04 -1.72
C GLY A 145 -4.18 4.53 -1.52
N CYS A 146 -3.07 3.81 -1.71
CA CYS A 146 -2.99 2.36 -1.50
C CYS A 146 -2.82 1.99 -0.02
N HIS A 147 -3.19 0.76 0.32
CA HIS A 147 -3.09 0.24 1.69
C HIS A 147 -1.76 -0.47 1.99
N LEU A 148 -1.18 -1.15 0.99
CA LEU A 148 0.03 -1.95 1.14
C LEU A 148 0.78 -2.02 -0.19
N GLY A 149 2.09 -1.77 -0.18
CA GLY A 149 3.00 -2.06 -1.28
C GLY A 149 3.61 -3.45 -1.13
N VAL A 150 3.66 -4.24 -2.20
CA VAL A 150 4.14 -5.63 -2.17
C VAL A 150 5.21 -5.80 -3.24
N PHE A 151 6.47 -5.93 -2.80
CA PHE A 151 7.66 -6.02 -3.67
C PHE A 151 8.48 -7.28 -3.33
N PRO A 152 8.03 -8.50 -3.72
CA PRO A 152 8.68 -9.76 -3.38
C PRO A 152 9.85 -10.07 -4.31
N SER A 153 10.79 -9.13 -4.43
CA SER A 153 11.90 -9.19 -5.36
C SER A 153 12.84 -10.37 -5.06
N TYR A 154 13.33 -11.04 -6.10
CA TYR A 154 14.37 -12.09 -5.98
C TYR A 154 15.78 -11.50 -6.00
N TYR A 155 15.95 -10.42 -6.77
CA TYR A 155 17.20 -9.69 -6.89
C TYR A 155 16.90 -8.19 -6.79
N GLU A 156 17.15 -7.64 -5.62
CA GLU A 156 17.05 -6.21 -5.34
C GLU A 156 18.29 -5.82 -4.54
N PRO A 157 19.28 -5.14 -5.15
CA PRO A 157 20.56 -4.81 -4.48
C PRO A 157 20.37 -4.00 -3.20
N TRP A 158 19.21 -3.36 -3.05
CA TRP A 158 18.81 -2.61 -1.88
C TRP A 158 17.33 -2.79 -1.57
N GLY A 159 17.01 -3.56 -0.53
CA GLY A 159 15.67 -3.68 0.05
C GLY A 159 15.74 -3.27 1.52
N TYR A 160 14.85 -2.39 1.96
CA TYR A 160 14.92 -1.77 3.29
C TYR A 160 14.59 -2.76 4.44
N THR A 161 15.33 -2.60 5.54
CA THR A 161 15.44 -3.37 6.81
C THR A 161 14.16 -3.35 7.67
N PRO A 162 13.89 -4.34 8.57
CA PRO A 162 12.57 -4.48 9.20
C PRO A 162 12.30 -3.53 10.36
N GLY A 163 11.04 -3.10 10.44
CA GLY A 163 10.39 -2.36 11.52
C GLY A 163 8.87 -2.34 11.27
N MET A 164 8.07 -2.05 12.29
CA MET A 164 6.60 -2.09 12.26
C MET A 164 5.98 -1.53 10.96
N GLY A 165 5.22 -2.37 10.24
CA GLY A 165 4.65 -2.04 8.92
C GLY A 165 5.50 -2.46 7.71
N ILE A 166 6.69 -3.02 7.94
CA ILE A 166 7.57 -3.60 6.92
C ILE A 166 7.57 -5.13 7.09
N TYR A 167 7.16 -5.84 6.04
CA TYR A 167 7.10 -7.30 6.01
C TYR A 167 8.23 -7.85 5.15
N ILE A 168 9.09 -8.69 5.72
CA ILE A 168 10.21 -9.30 5.00
C ILE A 168 9.93 -10.78 4.76
N VAL A 169 9.79 -11.14 3.49
CA VAL A 169 9.67 -12.54 3.06
C VAL A 169 11.06 -13.15 2.97
N ASP A 170 11.27 -14.30 3.61
CA ASP A 170 12.51 -15.05 3.49
C ASP A 170 12.53 -15.76 2.13
N ARG A 171 13.39 -15.25 1.26
CA ARG A 171 13.66 -15.76 -0.10
C ARG A 171 15.05 -16.38 -0.22
N ARG A 172 15.87 -16.32 0.85
CA ARG A 172 17.29 -16.72 0.81
C ARG A 172 17.50 -18.12 1.36
N PHE A 173 16.76 -18.48 2.40
CA PHE A 173 16.96 -19.75 3.11
C PHE A 173 15.73 -20.66 3.07
N ARG A 174 14.75 -20.33 2.22
CA ARG A 174 13.49 -21.07 2.04
C ARG A 174 13.26 -21.43 0.58
N SER A 175 12.47 -22.49 0.38
CA SER A 175 11.99 -22.86 -0.95
C SER A 175 11.03 -21.79 -1.52
N PRO A 176 10.84 -21.73 -2.85
CA PRO A 176 9.87 -20.80 -3.45
C PRO A 176 8.46 -20.96 -2.89
N ASP A 177 8.00 -22.19 -2.68
CA ASP A 177 6.66 -22.47 -2.14
C ASP A 177 6.51 -21.98 -0.69
N ASP A 178 7.55 -22.18 0.14
CA ASP A 178 7.55 -21.68 1.52
C ASP A 178 7.55 -20.15 1.58
N SER A 179 8.29 -19.49 0.68
CA SER A 179 8.27 -18.03 0.56
C SER A 179 6.88 -17.54 0.11
N CYS A 180 6.25 -18.23 -0.84
CA CYS A 180 4.89 -17.90 -1.29
C CYS A 180 3.88 -18.05 -0.14
N ASN A 181 3.94 -19.14 0.62
CA ASN A 181 3.09 -19.36 1.79
C ASN A 181 3.28 -18.28 2.85
N GLN A 182 4.53 -17.87 3.12
CA GLN A 182 4.83 -16.79 4.06
C GLN A 182 4.24 -15.46 3.59
N LEU A 183 4.41 -15.11 2.31
CA LEU A 183 3.80 -13.91 1.74
C LEU A 183 2.27 -13.94 1.86
N THR A 184 1.64 -15.08 1.55
CA THR A 184 0.20 -15.25 1.70
C THR A 184 -0.25 -15.06 3.15
N GLN A 185 0.52 -15.56 4.12
CA GLN A 185 0.22 -15.35 5.54
C GLN A 185 0.27 -13.87 5.93
N PHE A 186 1.28 -13.12 5.47
CA PHE A 186 1.36 -11.67 5.72
C PHE A 186 0.17 -10.92 5.11
N LEU A 187 -0.17 -11.19 3.85
CA LEU A 187 -1.31 -10.57 3.18
C LEU A 187 -2.64 -10.91 3.86
N TYR A 188 -2.81 -12.16 4.27
CA TYR A 188 -4.00 -12.61 4.97
C TYR A 188 -4.12 -11.98 6.37
N GLY A 189 -3.01 -11.89 7.11
CA GLY A 189 -2.94 -11.19 8.39
C GLY A 189 -3.30 -9.70 8.26
N PHE A 190 -2.77 -9.02 7.23
CA PHE A 190 -3.12 -7.63 6.93
C PHE A 190 -4.62 -7.45 6.65
N CYS A 191 -5.23 -8.38 5.91
CA CYS A 191 -6.67 -8.34 5.63
C CYS A 191 -7.57 -8.51 6.86
N LYS A 192 -7.04 -9.06 7.97
CA LYS A 192 -7.77 -9.19 9.24
C LYS A 192 -7.72 -7.93 10.10
N GLN A 193 -6.85 -6.98 9.78
CA GLN A 193 -6.71 -5.78 10.59
C GLN A 193 -7.98 -4.91 10.53
N SER A 194 -8.31 -4.25 11.64
CA SER A 194 -9.32 -3.20 11.67
C SER A 194 -8.81 -1.91 11.00
N ARG A 195 -9.72 -0.99 10.70
CA ARG A 195 -9.35 0.35 10.19
C ARG A 195 -8.40 1.07 11.15
N ARG A 196 -8.66 0.99 12.45
CA ARG A 196 -7.84 1.60 13.50
C ARG A 196 -6.42 1.01 13.51
N GLN A 197 -6.29 -0.32 13.47
CA GLN A 197 -4.99 -1.00 13.41
C GLN A 197 -4.19 -0.59 12.17
N ARG A 198 -4.83 -0.50 10.99
CA ARG A 198 -4.17 -0.01 9.76
C ARG A 198 -3.69 1.43 9.87
N ILE A 199 -4.47 2.32 10.48
CA ILE A 199 -4.08 3.73 10.70
C ILE A 199 -2.85 3.80 11.62
N ILE A 200 -2.86 3.04 12.72
CA ILE A 200 -1.73 2.99 13.66
C ILE A 200 -0.47 2.46 12.95
N GLN A 201 -0.60 1.36 12.20
CA GLN A 201 0.50 0.81 11.43
C GLN A 201 1.05 1.80 10.39
N ARG A 202 0.18 2.53 9.68
CA ARG A 202 0.56 3.58 8.72
C ARG A 202 1.36 4.69 9.39
N ASN A 203 0.86 5.22 10.52
CA ASN A 203 1.54 6.27 11.27
C ASN A 203 2.91 5.82 11.80
N ARG A 204 3.02 4.55 12.22
CA ARG A 204 4.29 3.95 12.63
C ARG A 204 5.27 3.82 11.47
N THR A 205 4.77 3.36 10.30
CA THR A 205 5.58 3.23 9.08
C THR A 205 6.10 4.60 8.61
N GLU A 206 5.29 5.65 8.71
CA GLU A 206 5.73 7.03 8.42
C GLU A 206 6.92 7.43 9.29
N ARG A 207 6.92 7.13 10.60
CA ARG A 207 8.03 7.47 11.50
C ARG A 207 9.35 6.78 11.15
N LEU A 208 9.31 5.68 10.39
CA LEU A 208 10.52 5.01 9.91
C LEU A 208 11.18 5.77 8.75
N SER A 209 10.48 6.70 8.08
CA SER A 209 11.03 7.42 6.93
C SER A 209 12.28 8.23 7.28
N ASP A 210 12.38 8.74 8.50
CA ASP A 210 13.55 9.51 8.94
C ASP A 210 14.84 8.69 8.98
N LEU A 211 14.73 7.37 9.19
CA LEU A 211 15.88 6.46 9.12
C LEU A 211 16.43 6.33 7.70
N LEU A 212 15.59 6.65 6.71
CA LEU A 212 15.91 6.59 5.29
C LEU A 212 16.33 7.95 4.72
N ASP A 213 16.32 9.01 5.54
CA ASP A 213 16.75 10.34 5.13
C ASP A 213 18.29 10.43 5.01
N TRP A 214 18.77 11.22 4.05
CA TRP A 214 20.20 11.43 3.84
C TRP A 214 20.91 12.09 5.03
N ARG A 215 20.18 12.83 5.88
CA ARG A 215 20.68 13.33 7.17
C ARG A 215 21.16 12.19 8.06
N TYR A 216 20.49 11.03 8.00
CA TYR A 216 20.87 9.85 8.74
C TYR A 216 21.86 8.97 7.95
N LEU A 217 21.53 8.63 6.71
CA LEU A 217 22.34 7.72 5.88
C LEU A 217 23.71 8.30 5.49
N GLY A 218 23.83 9.62 5.43
CA GLY A 218 25.08 10.32 5.09
C GLY A 218 26.24 10.01 6.05
N ARG A 219 25.95 9.60 7.29
CA ARG A 219 26.98 9.20 8.28
C ARG A 219 27.85 8.04 7.80
N TYR A 220 27.29 7.11 7.02
CA TYR A 220 28.03 5.98 6.48
C TYR A 220 29.02 6.43 5.39
N TYR A 221 28.66 7.42 4.58
CA TYR A 221 29.58 8.04 3.62
C TYR A 221 30.70 8.79 4.32
N GLN A 222 30.38 9.54 5.38
CA GLN A 222 31.40 10.21 6.20
C GLN A 222 32.36 9.20 6.83
N HIS A 223 31.83 8.13 7.42
CA HIS A 223 32.65 7.06 7.99
C HIS A 223 33.57 6.41 6.95
N ALA A 224 33.08 6.10 5.75
CA ALA A 224 33.90 5.54 4.68
C ALA A 224 35.05 6.47 4.26
N ARG A 225 34.80 7.80 4.22
CA ARG A 225 35.84 8.80 3.92
C ARG A 225 36.88 8.86 5.04
N HIS A 226 36.45 8.91 6.30
CA HIS A 226 37.38 8.90 7.44
C HIS A 226 38.22 7.62 7.50
N LEU A 227 37.61 6.45 7.24
CA LEU A 227 38.32 5.17 7.17
C LEU A 227 39.35 5.15 6.03
N THR A 228 39.05 5.80 4.91
CA THR A 228 40.00 5.91 3.79
C THR A 228 41.17 6.80 4.18
N LEU A 229 40.91 7.94 4.82
CA LEU A 229 41.96 8.86 5.28
C LEU A 229 42.85 8.24 6.35
N SER A 230 42.27 7.51 7.31
CA SER A 230 43.06 6.84 8.37
C SER A 230 43.94 5.72 7.83
N ARG A 231 43.49 5.01 6.79
CA ARG A 231 44.30 3.98 6.10
C ARG A 231 45.40 4.59 5.22
N ALA A 232 45.11 5.70 4.54
CA ALA A 232 46.05 6.36 3.63
C ALA A 232 47.09 7.21 4.36
N PHE A 233 46.72 7.82 5.49
CA PHE A 233 47.57 8.73 6.26
C PHE A 233 47.47 8.45 7.78
N PRO A 234 47.98 7.30 8.26
CA PRO A 234 47.81 6.86 9.65
C PRO A 234 48.37 7.85 10.69
N ASP A 235 49.46 8.55 10.36
CA ASP A 235 50.13 9.48 11.28
C ASP A 235 49.36 10.80 11.48
N LYS A 236 48.46 11.14 10.54
CA LYS A 236 47.69 12.39 10.55
C LYS A 236 46.22 12.19 10.92
N PHE A 237 45.67 11.01 10.63
CA PHE A 237 44.26 10.71 10.84
C PHE A 237 44.10 9.43 11.65
N HIS A 238 43.83 9.60 12.94
CA HIS A 238 43.49 8.49 13.83
C HIS A 238 41.97 8.25 13.78
N LEU A 239 41.57 7.01 13.52
CA LEU A 239 40.18 6.57 13.63
C LEU A 239 40.12 5.43 14.65
N GLU A 240 39.39 5.63 15.74
CA GLU A 240 39.07 4.54 16.66
C GLU A 240 38.38 3.40 15.89
N PRO A 241 38.75 2.13 16.09
CA PRO A 241 38.19 0.97 15.38
C PRO A 241 36.78 0.61 15.87
N THR A 242 35.96 1.61 16.20
CA THR A 242 34.55 1.40 16.44
C THR A 242 33.87 1.11 15.11
N SER A 243 33.01 0.08 15.12
CA SER A 243 32.03 -0.19 14.06
C SER A 243 31.34 1.11 13.64
N PRO A 244 30.84 1.22 12.38
CA PRO A 244 30.07 2.39 11.96
C PRO A 244 29.06 2.77 13.07
N PRO A 245 28.87 4.07 13.34
CA PRO A 245 28.20 4.54 14.56
C PRO A 245 26.92 3.74 14.78
N THR A 246 26.82 3.08 15.93
CA THR A 246 25.65 2.28 16.29
C THR A 246 24.41 3.17 16.17
N THR A 247 23.29 2.57 15.80
CA THR A 247 21.98 3.24 15.76
C THR A 247 21.48 3.48 17.20
N ASP A 248 22.29 4.04 18.10
CA ASP A 248 21.88 4.32 19.48
C ASP A 248 21.25 5.72 19.56
N GLY A 249 20.04 5.80 20.11
CA GLY A 249 19.41 7.07 20.50
C GLY A 249 18.43 7.70 19.51
N PHE A 250 17.95 6.99 18.48
CA PHE A 250 16.91 7.55 17.60
C PHE A 250 15.56 7.61 18.33
N LYS A 251 15.15 8.81 18.75
CA LYS A 251 13.79 9.08 19.23
C LYS A 251 12.91 9.38 18.03
N TYR A 252 12.01 8.45 17.69
CA TYR A 252 11.05 8.62 16.62
C TYR A 252 10.22 9.90 16.85
N PRO A 253 10.29 10.92 15.98
CA PRO A 253 9.44 12.10 16.11
C PRO A 253 7.96 11.75 15.93
N ARG A 254 7.07 12.66 16.31
CA ARG A 254 5.64 12.50 16.01
C ARG A 254 5.45 12.55 14.48
N PRO A 255 4.59 11.68 13.91
CA PRO A 255 4.28 11.74 12.49
C PRO A 255 3.74 13.12 12.13
N SER A 256 4.16 13.64 10.98
CA SER A 256 3.76 14.95 10.46
C SER A 256 2.27 15.02 10.13
N SER A 257 1.68 13.85 9.85
CA SER A 257 0.26 13.66 9.52
C SER A 257 -0.68 13.70 10.74
N VAL A 258 -0.16 13.69 11.97
CA VAL A 258 -0.96 13.77 13.20
C VAL A 258 -1.22 15.24 13.54
N PRO A 259 -2.45 15.76 13.42
CA PRO A 259 -2.74 17.13 13.82
C PRO A 259 -2.45 17.33 15.32
N PRO A 260 -1.95 18.50 15.74
CA PRO A 260 -1.83 18.83 17.16
C PRO A 260 -3.24 18.86 17.75
N SER A 261 -3.57 17.91 18.64
CA SER A 261 -4.94 17.64 19.10
C SER A 261 -5.76 18.91 19.34
N PRO A 262 -6.91 19.05 18.66
CA PRO A 262 -8.07 19.73 19.24
C PRO A 262 -9.27 18.78 19.26
N SER A 263 -10.04 18.88 20.34
CA SER A 263 -11.29 18.17 20.59
C SER A 263 -12.30 18.31 19.45
N GLY A 264 -12.99 17.22 19.11
CA GLY A 264 -14.20 17.22 18.28
C GLY A 264 -14.00 16.66 16.87
N SER A 265 -14.38 15.39 16.68
CA SER A 265 -14.53 14.77 15.37
C SER A 265 -15.61 15.47 14.54
N GLN A 266 -15.23 16.09 13.43
CA GLN A 266 -16.17 16.37 12.34
C GLN A 266 -15.93 15.43 11.17
N THR A 267 -17.03 14.93 10.61
CA THR A 267 -17.12 13.83 9.66
C THR A 267 -16.85 14.35 8.23
N SER A 268 -15.97 13.68 7.49
CA SER A 268 -15.62 14.02 6.10
C SER A 268 -15.88 12.86 5.12
N SER A 269 -16.75 11.93 5.48
CA SER A 269 -17.14 10.79 4.62
C SER A 269 -18.67 10.67 4.53
N PRO A 270 -19.26 10.48 3.34
CA PRO A 270 -20.72 10.48 3.16
C PRO A 270 -21.43 9.17 3.53
N GLN A 271 -20.89 8.37 4.45
CA GLN A 271 -21.56 7.17 4.96
C GLN A 271 -21.37 7.07 6.48
N SER A 272 -22.49 7.23 7.21
CA SER A 272 -22.59 6.89 8.63
C SER A 272 -22.42 5.37 8.77
N SER A 273 -21.31 4.95 9.36
CA SER A 273 -21.03 3.55 9.70
C SER A 273 -21.48 3.20 11.12
N ASP A 274 -22.64 3.68 11.56
CA ASP A 274 -23.20 3.36 12.89
C ASP A 274 -23.93 2.00 12.91
N VAL A 275 -23.42 1.02 12.15
CA VAL A 275 -23.85 -0.37 12.27
C VAL A 275 -22.66 -1.33 12.27
N GLU A 276 -21.44 -0.84 12.56
CA GLU A 276 -20.31 -1.70 12.88
C GLU A 276 -20.40 -2.12 14.35
N ASN A 277 -21.08 -3.24 14.59
CA ASN A 277 -20.81 -4.22 15.62
C ASN A 277 -20.41 -3.67 17.01
N GLU A 278 -21.39 -3.43 17.90
CA GLU A 278 -21.19 -3.14 19.34
C GLU A 278 -20.45 -4.26 20.13
N GLY A 279 -19.87 -5.25 19.45
CA GLY A 279 -19.15 -6.38 20.06
C GLY A 279 -17.62 -6.29 20.05
N ASP A 280 -17.02 -5.26 19.46
CA ASP A 280 -15.54 -5.15 19.31
C ASP A 280 -14.91 -4.05 20.20
N GLU A 281 -15.61 -3.54 21.21
CA GLU A 281 -15.05 -2.52 22.12
C GLU A 281 -14.08 -3.07 23.19
N ASP A 282 -13.93 -4.40 23.31
CA ASP A 282 -13.11 -5.01 24.38
C ASP A 282 -11.70 -5.47 23.98
N GLU A 283 -11.29 -5.42 22.70
CA GLU A 283 -9.89 -5.62 22.34
C GLU A 283 -9.12 -4.29 22.41
N ARG A 284 -8.78 -3.89 23.63
CA ARG A 284 -7.89 -2.76 23.90
C ARG A 284 -6.51 -3.08 23.29
N TYR A 285 -6.27 -2.59 22.07
CA TYR A 285 -4.98 -2.70 21.38
C TYR A 285 -3.87 -2.10 22.26
N ASP A 286 -3.09 -2.97 22.88
CA ASP A 286 -1.95 -2.60 23.71
C ASP A 286 -0.73 -2.36 22.83
N GLU A 287 -0.31 -1.09 22.74
CA GLU A 287 0.84 -0.71 21.93
C GLU A 287 2.16 -1.31 22.43
N GLU A 288 2.25 -1.59 23.74
CA GLU A 288 3.44 -2.07 24.41
C GLU A 288 3.59 -3.59 24.23
N GLU A 289 2.48 -4.34 24.31
CA GLU A 289 2.46 -5.80 24.08
C GLU A 289 2.80 -6.19 22.63
N GLU A 290 2.25 -5.46 21.65
CA GLU A 290 2.55 -5.70 20.23
C GLU A 290 4.01 -5.33 19.90
N ALA A 291 4.51 -4.23 20.49
CA ALA A 291 5.92 -3.83 20.35
C ALA A 291 6.88 -4.86 20.98
N GLU A 292 6.47 -5.58 22.02
CA GLU A 292 7.23 -6.67 22.62
C GLU A 292 7.26 -7.92 21.75
N ARG A 293 6.12 -8.31 21.16
CA ARG A 293 6.07 -9.38 20.15
C ARG A 293 6.97 -9.07 18.95
N ASP A 294 7.03 -7.80 18.54
CA ASP A 294 7.88 -7.35 17.44
C ASP A 294 9.38 -7.38 17.77
N ARG A 295 9.79 -7.01 19.00
CA ARG A 295 11.18 -7.14 19.46
C ARG A 295 11.69 -8.58 19.38
N LEU A 296 10.82 -9.56 19.66
CA LEU A 296 11.14 -10.98 19.57
C LEU A 296 11.31 -11.48 18.13
N ASN A 297 10.65 -10.84 17.16
CA ASN A 297 10.72 -11.19 15.74
C ASN A 297 11.91 -10.54 15.01
N ILE A 298 12.54 -9.52 15.60
CA ILE A 298 13.76 -8.89 15.09
C ILE A 298 14.97 -9.77 15.46
N LYS A 299 15.35 -10.71 14.58
CA LYS A 299 16.72 -11.23 14.61
C LYS A 299 17.64 -10.22 13.91
N SER A 300 18.69 -9.79 14.61
CA SER A 300 19.77 -9.00 14.00
C SER A 300 20.26 -9.68 12.72
N PRO A 301 20.34 -8.98 11.58
CA PRO A 301 20.90 -9.55 10.35
C PRO A 301 22.39 -9.89 10.48
N PHE A 302 23.05 -9.42 11.56
CA PHE A 302 24.45 -9.71 11.87
C PHE A 302 24.62 -9.93 13.37
N SER A 303 24.26 -11.12 13.88
CA SER A 303 25.01 -11.68 14.99
C SER A 303 26.32 -12.23 14.41
N LEU A 304 27.40 -11.44 14.53
CA LEU A 304 28.75 -11.96 14.42
C LEU A 304 28.90 -13.02 15.51
N ASN A 305 28.64 -14.28 15.16
CA ASN A 305 28.97 -15.39 16.02
C ASN A 305 30.46 -15.28 16.32
N HIS A 306 30.74 -15.14 17.61
CA HIS A 306 32.03 -15.14 18.28
C HIS A 306 33.12 -15.79 17.42
N ILE A 307 34.04 -14.99 16.89
CA ILE A 307 35.29 -15.51 16.32
C ILE A 307 36.01 -16.22 17.49
N PRO A 308 36.29 -17.54 17.42
CA PRO A 308 37.06 -18.20 18.45
C PRO A 308 38.48 -17.62 18.41
N LYS A 309 38.94 -17.05 19.53
CA LYS A 309 40.34 -16.63 19.71
C LYS A 309 41.24 -17.82 19.39
N GLY A 310 42.16 -17.60 18.45
CA GLY A 310 42.92 -18.66 17.78
C GLY A 310 43.72 -19.58 18.72
N LYS A 311 43.84 -20.84 18.29
CA LYS A 311 45.05 -21.63 18.53
C LYS A 311 45.88 -21.58 17.27
N LYS A 312 47.09 -21.00 17.38
CA LYS A 312 48.15 -21.09 16.36
C LYS A 312 48.33 -22.56 15.98
N LYS A 313 48.13 -22.91 14.71
CA LYS A 313 48.76 -24.09 14.11
C LYS A 313 49.75 -23.60 13.05
N LEU A 314 50.97 -24.06 13.21
CA LEU A 314 52.14 -23.76 12.40
C LEU A 314 51.94 -24.16 10.94
N HIS A 315 52.55 -23.39 10.05
CA HIS A 315 52.78 -23.68 8.65
C HIS A 315 53.36 -25.08 8.43
N GLY A 316 52.90 -25.77 7.38
CA GLY A 316 53.63 -26.88 6.77
C GLY A 316 52.75 -27.88 6.02
N GLU A 317 52.95 -27.93 4.71
CA GLU A 317 52.74 -29.08 3.81
C GLU A 317 51.31 -29.40 3.32
N TYR A 318 51.00 -28.92 2.11
CA TYR A 318 50.28 -29.73 1.13
C TYR A 318 51.25 -30.00 -0.04
N LYS A 319 51.64 -31.28 -0.19
CA LYS A 319 52.23 -31.82 -1.43
C LYS A 319 51.09 -32.42 -2.26
N ASN A 320 51.07 -32.03 -3.53
CA ASN A 320 50.43 -32.58 -4.73
C ASN A 320 49.02 -33.15 -4.62
#